data_AF-A0A8F2VZP2-F1
#
_entry.id   AF-A0A8F2VZP2-F1
#
_cell.length_a   1.000
_cell.length_b   1.000
_cell.length_c   1.000
_cell.angle_alpha   90.00
_cell.angle_beta   90.00
_cell.angle_gamma   90.00
#
_symmetry.space_group_name_H-M   'P 1'
#
loop_
_entity.id
_entity.type
_entity.pdbx_description
1 polymer ?
#
loop_
_entity_poly.entity_id
_entity_poly.type
_entity_poly.pdbx_seq_one_letter_code
_entity_poly.pdbx_strand_id
1 'polypeptide(L)'
;MIFLPLIGNRVLIFEIDDIKKLREVGIVGVLSGTLPKAPQQNVFSGVPLQLSIYEVLWLIDNGHAKLIDSKAYHKMLMEGSTPQQINEGNKVRLAGPSNSHYVITPNTSPNKLDLDMNSFEVSRDEYLMRQPILHENFAKKYNAFSKLRSMGHYLMPGLRFGGTFVSYPGDPLRFHSHLIVKCVKPDEEVNLIDLVTGGRLATAVKKAWVLVSEEPTRDDSIDAYSIEWAGFG
;
A
#
# COMPACT_ATOMS: atom_id res chain seq x y z
N MET A 1 -6.86 -1.03 15.58
CA MET A 1 -7.36 -1.94 14.53
C MET A 1 -7.89 -1.10 13.39
N ILE A 2 -7.45 -1.34 12.16
CA ILE A 2 -7.88 -0.63 10.95
C ILE A 2 -8.79 -1.55 10.12
N PHE A 3 -9.92 -1.05 9.61
CA PHE A 3 -10.76 -1.82 8.70
C PHE A 3 -10.38 -1.50 7.26
N LEU A 4 -9.96 -2.52 6.51
CA LEU A 4 -9.51 -2.41 5.13
C LEU A 4 -10.66 -2.77 4.18
N PRO A 5 -11.30 -1.80 3.53
CA PRO A 5 -12.35 -2.09 2.55
C PRO A 5 -11.78 -2.82 1.33
N LEU A 6 -12.23 -4.05 1.12
CA LEU A 6 -11.97 -4.86 -0.05
C LEU A 6 -13.03 -4.54 -1.13
N ILE A 7 -12.60 -3.90 -2.21
CA ILE A 7 -13.44 -3.52 -3.35
C ILE A 7 -12.98 -4.31 -4.57
N GLY A 8 -13.78 -5.30 -4.97
CA GLY A 8 -13.36 -6.30 -5.94
C GLY A 8 -12.18 -7.11 -5.37
N ASN A 9 -11.00 -6.96 -5.96
CA ASN A 9 -9.76 -7.59 -5.50
C ASN A 9 -8.73 -6.59 -4.93
N ARG A 10 -9.09 -5.31 -4.76
CA ARG A 10 -8.19 -4.25 -4.30
C ARG A 10 -8.64 -3.67 -2.96
N VAL A 11 -7.66 -3.23 -2.18
CA VAL A 11 -7.90 -2.48 -0.96
C VAL A 11 -7.70 -1.00 -1.25
N LEU A 12 -8.75 -0.21 -1.07
CA LEU A 12 -8.82 1.21 -1.43
C LEU A 12 -9.30 2.04 -0.24
N ILE A 13 -8.42 2.86 0.32
CA ILE A 13 -8.70 3.66 1.52
C ILE A 13 -9.09 5.08 1.12
N PHE A 14 -10.31 5.49 1.45
CA PHE A 14 -10.83 6.82 1.14
C PHE A 14 -10.74 7.78 2.33
N GLU A 15 -10.73 7.26 3.56
CA GLU A 15 -10.69 8.06 4.77
C GLU A 15 -9.27 8.51 5.13
N ILE A 16 -9.12 9.81 5.35
CA ILE A 16 -7.82 10.44 5.62
C ILE A 16 -7.27 9.96 6.97
N ASP A 17 -8.12 9.77 7.97
CA ASP A 17 -7.68 9.34 9.29
C ASP A 17 -7.18 7.89 9.28
N ASP A 18 -7.75 7.02 8.45
CA ASP A 18 -7.21 5.67 8.25
C ASP A 18 -5.89 5.70 7.48
N ILE A 19 -5.74 6.59 6.50
CA ILE A 19 -4.45 6.84 5.83
C ILE A 19 -3.38 7.29 6.84
N LYS A 20 -3.71 8.17 7.78
CA LYS A 20 -2.76 8.58 8.85
C LYS A 20 -2.36 7.40 9.72
N LYS A 21 -3.31 6.59 10.19
CA LYS A 21 -3.02 5.38 11.00
C LYS A 21 -2.13 4.40 10.23
N LEU A 22 -2.38 4.20 8.94
CA LEU A 22 -1.55 3.36 8.07
C LEU A 22 -0.11 3.89 7.99
N ARG A 23 0.05 5.21 7.90
CA ARG A 23 1.36 5.87 7.86
C ARG A 23 2.13 5.76 9.17
N GLU A 24 1.44 5.80 10.31
CA GLU A 24 2.05 5.58 11.63
C GLU A 24 2.65 4.18 11.78
N VAL A 25 2.02 3.16 11.17
CA VAL A 25 2.56 1.79 11.10
C VAL A 25 3.46 1.56 9.89
N GLY A 26 3.89 2.62 9.20
CA GLY A 26 4.87 2.60 8.12
C GLY A 26 4.38 2.07 6.77
N ILE A 27 3.06 1.96 6.57
CA ILE A 27 2.45 1.63 5.28
C ILE A 27 2.34 2.89 4.43
N VAL A 28 2.79 2.78 3.17
CA VAL A 28 2.87 3.94 2.27
C VAL A 28 1.65 3.98 1.37
N GLY A 29 1.33 2.85 0.71
CA GLY A 29 0.36 2.75 -0.36
C GLY A 29 0.70 3.60 -1.59
N VAL A 30 -0.18 3.55 -2.59
CA VAL A 30 -0.11 4.40 -3.79
C VAL A 30 -1.40 5.18 -3.91
N LEU A 31 -1.32 6.51 -3.87
CA LEU A 31 -2.47 7.37 -4.08
C LEU A 31 -2.92 7.27 -5.53
N SER A 32 -4.20 6.98 -5.73
CA SER A 32 -4.83 6.76 -7.03
C SER A 32 -6.04 7.69 -7.18
N GLY A 33 -5.79 9.00 -7.10
CA GLY A 33 -6.75 10.05 -7.42
C GLY A 33 -6.12 11.07 -8.36
N THR A 34 -6.79 11.38 -9.47
CA THR A 34 -6.38 12.44 -10.39
C THR A 34 -7.49 13.46 -10.53
N LEU A 35 -7.13 14.75 -10.60
CA LEU A 35 -8.05 15.76 -11.10
C LEU A 35 -8.07 15.67 -12.64
N PRO A 36 -9.25 15.65 -13.30
CA PRO A 36 -9.35 15.53 -14.75
C PRO A 36 -8.52 16.56 -15.54
N LYS A 37 -8.23 17.72 -14.94
CA LYS A 37 -7.51 18.82 -15.58
C LYS A 37 -5.97 18.73 -15.50
N ALA A 38 -5.40 17.81 -14.73
CA ALA A 38 -3.95 17.77 -14.51
C ALA A 38 -3.40 16.33 -14.45
N PRO A 39 -3.55 15.49 -15.49
CA PRO A 39 -3.26 14.05 -15.45
C PRO A 39 -1.80 13.67 -15.13
N GLN A 40 -0.81 14.57 -15.34
CA GLN A 40 0.62 14.23 -15.35
C GLN A 40 1.37 14.46 -14.02
N GLN A 41 0.76 15.02 -12.97
CA GLN A 41 1.42 15.31 -11.68
C GLN A 41 0.90 14.49 -10.48
N ASN A 42 0.15 13.40 -10.71
CA ASN A 42 -0.84 12.92 -9.73
C ASN A 42 -0.47 11.77 -8.79
N VAL A 43 0.77 11.30 -8.74
CA VAL A 43 1.10 10.18 -7.82
C VAL A 43 0.90 10.56 -6.34
N PHE A 44 0.72 11.86 -6.04
CA PHE A 44 0.50 12.39 -4.70
C PHE A 44 -0.86 13.06 -4.47
N SER A 45 -1.76 13.11 -5.45
CA SER A 45 -2.78 14.17 -5.49
C SER A 45 -4.23 13.74 -5.23
N GLY A 46 -4.49 12.59 -4.60
CA GLY A 46 -5.84 12.30 -4.13
C GLY A 46 -6.09 10.88 -3.62
N VAL A 47 -7.13 10.76 -2.80
CA VAL A 47 -7.72 9.47 -2.42
C VAL A 47 -8.43 8.83 -3.62
N PRO A 48 -8.57 7.49 -3.66
CA PRO A 48 -8.18 6.53 -2.62
C PRO A 48 -6.67 6.25 -2.56
N LEU A 49 -6.19 5.91 -1.37
CA LEU A 49 -4.92 5.22 -1.20
C LEU A 49 -5.12 3.73 -1.51
N GLN A 50 -4.48 3.26 -2.57
CA GLN A 50 -4.47 1.84 -2.91
C GLN A 50 -3.32 1.14 -2.17
N LEU A 51 -3.62 0.07 -1.44
CA LEU A 51 -2.60 -0.79 -0.84
C LEU A 51 -2.18 -1.89 -1.80
N SER A 52 -0.90 -2.21 -1.78
CA SER A 52 -0.39 -3.41 -2.44
C SER A 52 -0.77 -4.67 -1.65
N ILE A 53 -0.80 -5.81 -2.33
CA ILE A 53 -1.04 -7.11 -1.68
C ILE A 53 -0.07 -7.37 -0.52
N TYR A 54 1.20 -6.96 -0.64
CA TYR A 54 2.20 -7.15 0.42
C TYR A 54 1.89 -6.31 1.67
N GLU A 55 1.46 -5.06 1.49
CA GLU A 55 1.05 -4.19 2.59
C GLU A 55 -0.21 -4.73 3.28
N VAL A 56 -1.18 -5.22 2.51
CA VAL A 56 -2.41 -5.80 3.05
C VAL A 56 -2.10 -7.03 3.90
N LEU A 57 -1.33 -7.98 3.37
CA LEU A 57 -0.95 -9.18 4.12
C LEU A 57 -0.15 -8.82 5.37
N TRP A 58 0.80 -7.90 5.27
CA TRP A 58 1.61 -7.50 6.42
C TRP A 58 0.75 -6.88 7.53
N LEU A 59 -0.23 -6.04 7.18
CA LEU A 59 -1.16 -5.46 8.15
C LEU A 59 -2.02 -6.50 8.86
N ILE A 60 -2.47 -7.53 8.14
CA ILE A 60 -3.31 -8.61 8.71
C ILE A 60 -2.45 -9.52 9.58
N ASP A 61 -1.32 -9.98 9.06
CA ASP A 61 -0.43 -10.93 9.73
C ASP A 61 0.17 -10.35 11.03
N ASN A 62 0.33 -9.02 11.10
CA ASN A 62 0.78 -8.32 12.31
C ASN A 62 -0.38 -7.78 13.20
N GLY A 63 -1.64 -8.13 12.89
CA GLY A 63 -2.80 -7.75 13.70
C GLY A 63 -3.14 -6.25 13.71
N HIS A 64 -2.62 -5.48 12.75
CA HIS A 64 -2.91 -4.05 12.62
C HIS A 64 -4.27 -3.79 11.97
N ALA A 65 -4.73 -4.71 11.12
CA ALA A 65 -5.94 -4.50 10.32
C ALA A 65 -6.74 -5.77 10.03
N LYS A 66 -8.01 -5.58 9.66
CA LYS A 66 -8.95 -6.62 9.19
C LYS A 66 -9.50 -6.24 7.82
N LEU A 67 -9.64 -7.22 6.92
CA LEU A 67 -10.29 -7.00 5.63
C LEU A 67 -11.80 -7.06 5.76
N ILE A 68 -12.50 -6.13 5.12
CA ILE A 68 -13.95 -6.03 5.15
C ILE A 68 -14.49 -6.10 3.72
N ASP A 69 -15.47 -6.98 3.46
CA ASP A 69 -16.16 -7.02 2.18
C ASP A 69 -17.01 -5.75 2.01
N SER A 70 -16.46 -4.79 1.27
CA SER A 70 -17.07 -3.47 1.12
C SER A 70 -18.41 -3.54 0.39
N LYS A 71 -18.57 -4.48 -0.55
CA LYS A 71 -19.83 -4.63 -1.30
C LYS A 71 -20.94 -5.13 -0.39
N ALA A 72 -20.68 -6.18 0.39
CA ALA A 72 -21.65 -6.73 1.32
C ALA A 72 -22.03 -5.72 2.42
N TYR A 73 -21.03 -5.06 3.00
CA TYR A 73 -21.23 -4.03 4.02
C TYR A 73 -22.10 -2.87 3.51
N HIS A 74 -21.75 -2.26 2.37
CA HIS A 74 -22.52 -1.13 1.84
C HIS A 74 -23.90 -1.53 1.32
N LYS A 75 -24.07 -2.76 0.83
CA LYS A 75 -25.39 -3.27 0.45
C LYS A 75 -26.34 -3.29 1.67
N MET A 76 -25.87 -3.86 2.79
CA MET A 76 -26.65 -3.87 4.04
C MET A 76 -26.91 -2.46 4.56
N LEU A 77 -25.90 -1.59 4.49
CA LEU A 77 -26.05 -0.19 4.90
C LEU A 77 -27.14 0.53 4.09
N MET A 78 -27.17 0.33 2.77
CA MET A 78 -28.15 0.95 1.88
C MET A 78 -29.56 0.36 2.04
N GLU A 79 -29.68 -0.95 2.18
CA GLU A 79 -30.98 -1.61 2.36
C GLU A 79 -31.62 -1.27 3.71
N GLY A 80 -30.80 -1.06 4.75
CA GLY A 80 -31.28 -0.69 6.09
C GLY A 80 -31.48 0.81 6.33
N SER A 81 -30.94 1.69 5.48
CA SER A 81 -30.98 3.14 5.68
C SER A 81 -32.12 3.82 4.92
N THR A 82 -32.73 4.84 5.52
CA THR A 82 -33.69 5.69 4.82
C THR A 82 -32.98 6.70 3.90
N PRO A 83 -33.65 7.21 2.85
CA PRO A 83 -33.09 8.27 2.01
C PRO A 83 -32.66 9.53 2.77
N GLN A 84 -33.30 9.84 3.91
CA GLN A 84 -32.91 10.96 4.77
C GLN A 84 -31.61 10.66 5.51
N GLN A 85 -31.45 9.45 6.05
CA GLN A 85 -30.22 9.02 6.71
C GLN A 85 -29.02 9.02 5.75
N ILE A 86 -29.23 8.62 4.48
CA ILE A 86 -28.20 8.58 3.42
C ILE A 86 -27.83 9.99 2.92
N ASN A 87 -28.81 10.88 2.75
CA ASN A 87 -28.60 12.21 2.13
C ASN A 87 -28.37 13.36 3.13
N GLU A 88 -28.28 13.07 4.43
CA GLU A 88 -27.88 14.03 5.45
C GLU A 88 -26.38 14.36 5.31
N GLY A 89 -26.04 15.14 4.28
CA GLY A 89 -24.77 15.87 4.21
C GLY A 89 -24.81 17.03 5.21
N ASN A 90 -23.71 17.25 5.92
CA ASN A 90 -23.62 18.37 6.86
C ASN A 90 -23.62 19.68 6.04
N LYS A 91 -24.68 20.49 6.18
CA LYS A 91 -24.68 21.85 5.63
C LYS A 91 -23.67 22.67 6.42
N VAL A 92 -22.60 23.11 5.78
CA VAL A 92 -21.57 23.94 6.42
C VAL A 92 -21.59 25.34 5.81
N ARG A 93 -21.59 26.33 6.71
CA ARG A 93 -21.46 27.74 6.34
C ARG A 93 -19.98 28.11 6.41
N LEU A 94 -19.38 28.47 5.29
CA LEU A 94 -18.04 29.05 5.29
C LEU A 94 -18.11 30.48 5.83
N ALA A 95 -17.13 30.88 6.64
CA ALA A 95 -17.03 32.25 7.12
C ALA A 95 -16.68 33.19 5.95
N GLY A 96 -17.61 34.06 5.56
CA GLY A 96 -17.44 35.02 4.48
C GLY A 96 -18.71 35.85 4.23
N PRO A 97 -18.63 36.92 3.43
CA PRO A 97 -19.76 37.80 3.12
C PRO A 97 -20.79 37.15 2.17
N SER A 98 -20.46 36.02 1.53
CA SER A 98 -21.40 35.31 0.66
C SER A 98 -22.34 34.40 1.46
N ASN A 99 -23.64 34.49 1.17
CA ASN A 99 -24.68 33.66 1.80
C ASN A 99 -24.77 32.25 1.17
N SER A 100 -23.64 31.73 0.69
CA SER A 100 -23.56 30.49 -0.08
C SER A 100 -23.62 29.29 0.87
N HIS A 101 -24.65 28.46 0.73
CA HIS A 101 -24.77 27.20 1.45
C HIS A 101 -23.98 26.11 0.73
N TYR A 102 -23.04 25.47 1.42
CA TYR A 102 -22.34 24.29 0.93
C TYR A 102 -22.84 23.06 1.69
N VAL A 103 -22.93 21.93 0.99
CA VAL A 103 -23.17 20.62 1.60
C VAL A 103 -21.82 19.90 1.62
N ILE A 104 -21.34 19.55 2.81
CA ILE A 104 -20.19 18.66 2.95
C ILE A 104 -20.72 17.23 2.88
N THR A 105 -20.35 16.55 1.80
CA THR A 105 -20.54 15.11 1.67
C THR A 105 -19.29 14.43 2.23
N PRO A 106 -19.42 13.53 3.22
CA PRO A 106 -18.28 12.77 3.73
C PRO A 106 -17.69 11.87 2.62
N ASN A 107 -16.42 11.46 2.80
CA ASN A 107 -15.75 10.58 1.84
C ASN A 107 -16.31 9.14 1.87
N THR A 108 -16.99 8.76 2.96
CA THR A 108 -17.66 7.47 3.14
C THR A 108 -19.09 7.66 3.65
N SER A 109 -19.94 6.67 3.38
CA SER A 109 -21.30 6.64 3.92
C SER A 109 -21.27 6.44 5.44
N PRO A 110 -21.94 7.30 6.22
CA PRO A 110 -21.92 7.17 7.68
C PRO A 110 -22.64 5.88 8.12
N ASN A 111 -22.05 5.15 9.06
CA ASN A 111 -22.67 3.96 9.65
C ASN A 111 -23.76 4.33 10.67
N LYS A 112 -24.87 4.92 10.22
CA LYS A 112 -25.98 5.33 11.10
C LYS A 112 -26.81 4.15 11.65
N LEU A 113 -26.53 2.94 11.16
CA LEU A 113 -27.20 1.70 11.57
C LEU A 113 -26.42 0.94 12.63
N ASP A 114 -25.26 1.46 13.07
CA ASP A 114 -24.34 0.81 14.01
C ASP A 114 -24.00 -0.64 13.60
N LEU A 115 -23.88 -0.89 12.29
CA LEU A 115 -23.51 -2.21 11.78
C LEU A 115 -22.12 -2.59 12.29
N ASP A 116 -22.01 -3.80 12.83
CA ASP A 116 -20.71 -4.36 13.20
C ASP A 116 -19.93 -4.77 11.95
N MET A 117 -18.86 -4.03 11.65
CA MET A 117 -17.98 -4.30 10.51
C MET A 117 -17.33 -5.69 10.58
N ASN A 118 -17.14 -6.27 11.77
CA ASN A 118 -16.56 -7.62 11.90
C ASN A 118 -17.45 -8.71 11.28
N SER A 119 -18.75 -8.46 11.12
CA SER A 119 -19.67 -9.40 10.47
C SER A 119 -19.40 -9.55 8.97
N PHE A 120 -18.59 -8.66 8.39
CA PHE A 120 -18.23 -8.62 6.97
C PHE A 120 -16.74 -8.92 6.77
N GLU A 121 -16.08 -9.52 7.77
CA GLU A 121 -14.66 -9.83 7.71
C GLU A 121 -14.35 -10.86 6.62
N VAL A 122 -13.33 -10.56 5.81
CA VAL A 122 -12.80 -11.46 4.78
C VAL A 122 -11.49 -12.05 5.29
N SER A 123 -11.38 -13.38 5.27
CA SER A 123 -10.16 -14.05 5.73
C SER A 123 -8.97 -13.77 4.81
N ARG A 124 -7.77 -13.90 5.36
CA ARG A 124 -6.51 -13.82 4.60
C ARG A 124 -6.49 -14.78 3.42
N ASP A 125 -6.91 -16.02 3.63
CA ASP A 125 -6.88 -17.06 2.59
C ASP A 125 -7.91 -16.78 1.49
N GLU A 126 -9.10 -16.32 1.86
CA GLU A 126 -10.10 -15.86 0.89
C GLU A 126 -9.59 -14.68 0.06
N TYR A 127 -8.92 -13.71 0.69
CA TYR A 127 -8.32 -12.59 -0.02
C TYR A 127 -7.25 -13.02 -1.02
N LEU A 128 -6.40 -13.99 -0.65
CA LEU A 128 -5.40 -14.58 -1.55
C LEU A 128 -6.05 -15.32 -2.73
N MET A 129 -7.13 -16.06 -2.49
CA MET A 129 -7.89 -16.74 -3.54
C MET A 129 -8.54 -15.77 -4.55
N ARG A 130 -8.87 -14.55 -4.12
CA ARG A 130 -9.42 -13.50 -5.00
C ARG A 130 -8.36 -12.82 -5.89
N GLN A 131 -7.07 -13.13 -5.72
CA GLN A 131 -5.99 -12.50 -6.50
C GLN A 131 -5.83 -13.16 -7.87
N PRO A 132 -5.75 -12.38 -8.96
CA PRO A 132 -5.87 -12.91 -10.32
C PRO A 132 -4.72 -13.85 -10.71
N ILE A 133 -3.48 -13.57 -10.28
CA ILE A 133 -2.30 -14.43 -10.47
C ILE A 133 -1.31 -14.17 -9.33
N LEU A 134 -1.02 -15.20 -8.53
CA LEU A 134 0.13 -15.19 -7.63
C LEU A 134 1.29 -15.85 -8.37
N HIS A 135 2.38 -15.11 -8.57
CA HIS A 135 3.59 -15.68 -9.16
C HIS A 135 4.21 -16.72 -8.22
N GLU A 136 4.92 -17.70 -8.77
CA GLU A 136 5.63 -18.75 -8.00
C GLU A 136 6.51 -18.15 -6.88
N ASN A 137 7.13 -16.99 -7.14
CA ASN A 137 8.00 -16.29 -6.18
C ASN A 137 7.24 -15.31 -5.26
N PHE A 138 5.91 -15.34 -5.21
CA PHE A 138 5.13 -14.39 -4.42
C PHE A 138 5.43 -14.50 -2.92
N ALA A 139 5.41 -15.71 -2.37
CA ALA A 139 5.68 -15.95 -0.95
C ALA A 139 7.05 -15.39 -0.54
N LYS A 140 8.06 -15.59 -1.39
CA LYS A 140 9.44 -15.10 -1.19
C LYS A 140 9.52 -13.57 -1.18
N LYS A 141 8.83 -12.93 -2.12
CA LYS A 141 8.72 -11.46 -2.16
C LYS A 141 8.01 -10.92 -0.93
N TYR A 142 7.00 -11.63 -0.44
CA TYR A 142 6.30 -11.26 0.79
C TYR A 142 7.18 -11.43 2.03
N ASN A 143 7.94 -12.52 2.14
CA ASN A 143 8.93 -12.71 3.20
C ASN A 143 9.93 -11.54 3.22
N ALA A 144 10.55 -11.24 2.07
CA ALA A 144 11.46 -10.11 1.94
C ALA A 144 10.80 -8.77 2.33
N PHE A 145 9.56 -8.53 1.90
CA PHE A 145 8.79 -7.35 2.29
C PHE A 145 8.58 -7.28 3.81
N SER A 146 8.12 -8.37 4.41
CA SER A 146 7.84 -8.45 5.85
C SER A 146 9.11 -8.21 6.67
N LYS A 147 10.23 -8.82 6.26
CA LYS A 147 11.50 -8.68 6.97
C LYS A 147 12.05 -7.26 6.87
N LEU A 148 12.05 -6.66 5.69
CA LEU A 148 12.45 -5.26 5.51
C LEU A 148 11.55 -4.31 6.31
N ARG A 149 10.24 -4.58 6.39
CA ARG A 149 9.32 -3.83 7.28
C ARG A 149 9.69 -3.97 8.75
N SER A 150 10.03 -5.18 9.21
CA SER A 150 10.48 -5.42 10.59
C SER A 150 11.76 -4.65 10.95
N MET A 151 12.61 -4.38 9.95
CA MET A 151 13.81 -3.55 10.08
C MET A 151 13.53 -2.04 10.02
N GLY A 152 12.26 -1.62 9.93
CA GLY A 152 11.85 -0.21 9.90
C GLY A 152 11.86 0.44 8.51
N HIS A 153 12.10 -0.32 7.44
CA HIS A 153 12.14 0.25 6.08
C HIS A 153 10.74 0.54 5.55
N TYR A 154 10.59 1.67 4.87
CA TYR A 154 9.38 1.99 4.11
C TYR A 154 9.54 1.50 2.67
N LEU A 155 8.56 0.75 2.17
CA LEU A 155 8.67 0.05 0.88
C LEU A 155 7.62 0.57 -0.09
N MET A 156 8.05 0.82 -1.33
CA MET A 156 7.19 1.16 -2.46
C MET A 156 7.44 0.22 -3.64
N PRO A 157 6.51 0.11 -4.60
CA PRO A 157 6.73 -0.66 -5.83
C PRO A 157 8.00 -0.23 -6.57
N GLY A 158 8.88 -1.20 -6.87
CA GLY A 158 10.19 -0.94 -7.47
C GLY A 158 10.22 -0.82 -9.00
N LEU A 159 9.08 -1.01 -9.67
CA LEU A 159 8.98 -1.14 -11.13
C LEU A 159 9.66 0.00 -11.89
N ARG A 160 9.52 1.24 -11.42
CA ARG A 160 10.13 2.43 -12.05
C ARG A 160 11.66 2.45 -12.03
N PHE A 161 12.26 1.66 -11.14
CA PHE A 161 13.71 1.61 -10.92
C PHE A 161 14.30 0.23 -11.26
N GLY A 162 13.52 -0.65 -11.90
CA GLY A 162 13.98 -2.01 -12.22
C GLY A 162 14.08 -2.97 -11.03
N GLY A 163 13.48 -2.61 -9.88
CA GLY A 163 13.44 -3.42 -8.68
C GLY A 163 12.10 -4.10 -8.43
N THR A 164 12.08 -5.03 -7.48
CA THR A 164 10.83 -5.52 -6.86
C THR A 164 10.24 -4.46 -5.94
N PHE A 165 11.08 -3.90 -5.06
CA PHE A 165 10.73 -2.80 -4.16
C PHE A 165 11.76 -1.67 -4.27
N VAL A 166 11.36 -0.49 -3.82
CA VAL A 166 12.27 0.60 -3.51
C VAL A 166 12.14 0.87 -2.02
N SER A 167 13.27 0.96 -1.36
CA SER A 167 13.34 1.08 0.09
C SER A 167 13.78 2.47 0.52
N TYR A 168 13.08 2.99 1.53
CA TYR A 168 13.30 4.28 2.14
C TYR A 168 13.63 4.08 3.63
N PRO A 169 14.53 4.89 4.21
CA PRO A 169 14.84 4.85 5.64
C PRO A 169 13.71 5.46 6.51
N GLY A 170 12.71 6.07 5.89
CA GLY A 170 11.58 6.72 6.55
C GLY A 170 10.46 7.03 5.55
N ASP A 171 9.45 7.79 5.96
CA ASP A 171 8.32 8.13 5.10
C ASP A 171 8.78 8.77 3.77
N PRO A 172 8.37 8.25 2.60
CA PRO A 172 8.75 8.81 1.29
C PRO A 172 8.39 10.28 1.05
N LEU A 173 7.51 10.88 1.87
CA LEU A 173 7.23 12.32 1.85
C LEU A 173 8.36 13.16 2.45
N ARG A 174 9.24 12.57 3.27
CA ARG A 174 10.34 13.24 3.97
C ARG A 174 11.71 12.72 3.55
N PHE A 175 11.78 11.50 3.03
CA PHE A 175 13.03 10.83 2.71
C PHE A 175 13.11 10.46 1.23
N HIS A 176 14.32 10.50 0.69
CA HIS A 176 14.62 9.85 -0.59
C HIS A 176 14.90 8.36 -0.36
N SER A 177 14.62 7.55 -1.38
CA SER A 177 14.97 6.13 -1.33
C SER A 177 16.46 5.93 -1.51
N HIS A 178 16.99 4.94 -0.80
CA HIS A 178 18.41 4.59 -0.84
C HIS A 178 18.65 3.26 -1.55
N LEU A 179 17.67 2.34 -1.54
CA LEU A 179 17.86 0.99 -2.06
C LEU A 179 16.84 0.68 -3.15
N ILE A 180 17.32 0.01 -4.20
CA ILE A 180 16.48 -0.72 -5.17
C ILE A 180 16.62 -2.20 -4.82
N VAL A 181 15.54 -2.79 -4.32
CA VAL A 181 15.52 -4.18 -3.85
C VAL A 181 15.05 -5.10 -4.96
N LYS A 182 15.84 -6.13 -5.27
CA LYS A 182 15.51 -7.21 -6.19
C LYS A 182 15.46 -8.53 -5.41
N CYS A 183 14.29 -9.14 -5.34
CA CYS A 183 14.13 -10.45 -4.71
C CYS A 183 14.58 -11.56 -5.69
N VAL A 184 15.45 -12.45 -5.22
CA VAL A 184 16.00 -13.62 -5.96
C VAL A 184 15.80 -14.89 -5.13
N LYS A 185 15.81 -16.08 -5.77
CA LYS A 185 15.84 -17.36 -5.05
C LYS A 185 17.24 -17.59 -4.43
N PRO A 186 17.36 -18.33 -3.31
CA PRO A 186 18.66 -18.58 -2.67
C PRO A 186 19.67 -19.29 -3.59
N ASP A 187 19.18 -20.12 -4.50
CA ASP A 187 19.92 -20.88 -5.50
C ASP A 187 19.83 -20.27 -6.91
N GLU A 188 19.30 -19.05 -7.04
CA GLU A 188 19.17 -18.38 -8.34
C GLU A 188 20.55 -17.95 -8.85
N GLU A 189 20.96 -18.49 -10.00
CA GLU A 189 22.12 -17.98 -10.71
C GLU A 189 21.83 -16.56 -11.21
N VAL A 190 22.54 -15.58 -10.64
CA VAL A 190 22.43 -14.18 -11.06
C VAL A 190 23.30 -13.96 -12.29
N ASN A 191 22.68 -13.67 -13.43
CA ASN A 191 23.40 -13.38 -14.66
C ASN A 191 24.25 -12.12 -14.51
N LEU A 192 25.50 -12.16 -14.98
CA LEU A 192 26.41 -11.02 -14.95
C LEU A 192 25.82 -9.78 -15.65
N ILE A 193 25.06 -9.97 -16.73
CA ILE A 193 24.37 -8.88 -17.43
C ILE A 193 23.29 -8.24 -16.56
N ASP A 194 22.56 -9.02 -15.76
CA ASP A 194 21.60 -8.48 -14.80
C ASP A 194 22.29 -7.69 -13.69
N LEU A 195 23.46 -8.17 -13.24
CA LEU A 195 24.28 -7.48 -12.24
C LEU A 195 24.78 -6.12 -12.76
N VAL A 196 25.33 -6.09 -13.97
CA VAL A 196 25.79 -4.86 -14.62
C VAL A 196 24.61 -3.91 -14.88
N THR A 197 23.48 -4.43 -15.35
CA THR A 197 22.28 -3.63 -15.66
C THR A 197 21.68 -3.04 -14.38
N GLY A 198 21.52 -3.84 -13.34
CA GLY A 198 21.01 -3.42 -12.03
C GLY A 198 21.90 -2.37 -11.39
N GLY A 199 23.21 -2.60 -11.35
CA GLY A 199 24.19 -1.63 -10.84
C GLY A 199 24.17 -0.31 -11.62
N ARG A 200 24.07 -0.35 -12.95
CA ARG A 200 23.95 0.86 -13.79
C ARG A 200 22.68 1.65 -13.49
N LEU A 201 21.53 0.97 -13.40
CA LEU A 201 20.23 1.61 -13.10
C LEU A 201 20.26 2.30 -11.74
N ALA A 202 20.82 1.62 -10.72
CA ALA A 202 20.88 2.15 -9.36
C ALA A 202 21.85 3.33 -9.23
N THR A 203 23.02 3.24 -9.86
CA THR A 203 24.03 4.32 -9.87
C THR A 203 23.47 5.60 -10.51
N ALA A 204 22.73 5.48 -11.63
CA ALA A 204 22.13 6.63 -12.30
C ALA A 204 21.15 7.42 -11.42
N VAL A 205 20.59 6.79 -10.38
CA VAL A 205 19.65 7.43 -9.45
C VAL A 205 20.19 7.52 -8.02
N LYS A 206 21.51 7.36 -7.84
CA LYS A 206 22.22 7.42 -6.55
C LYS A 206 21.63 6.49 -5.49
N LYS A 207 21.41 5.22 -5.85
CA LYS A 207 20.90 4.17 -4.96
C LYS A 207 21.82 2.96 -5.00
N ALA A 208 21.83 2.20 -3.92
CA ALA A 208 22.41 0.86 -3.91
C ALA A 208 21.43 -0.13 -4.56
N TRP A 209 21.92 -1.01 -5.43
CA TRP A 209 21.13 -2.14 -5.90
C TRP A 209 21.32 -3.30 -4.92
N VAL A 210 20.23 -3.82 -4.36
CA VAL A 210 20.30 -4.85 -3.31
C VAL A 210 19.57 -6.09 -3.76
N LEU A 211 20.30 -7.21 -3.79
CA LEU A 211 19.74 -8.54 -3.95
C LEU A 211 19.28 -9.04 -2.59
N VAL A 212 18.06 -9.56 -2.51
CA VAL A 212 17.50 -10.13 -1.28
C VAL A 212 16.96 -11.52 -1.57
N SER A 213 17.36 -12.50 -0.76
CA SER A 213 16.86 -13.88 -0.78
C SER A 213 16.49 -14.35 0.61
N GLU A 214 15.70 -15.41 0.71
CA GLU A 214 15.47 -16.11 1.99
C GLU A 214 16.76 -16.79 2.43
N GLU A 215 17.06 -16.81 3.74
CA GLU A 215 18.19 -17.56 4.29
C GLU A 215 17.77 -19.03 4.48
N PRO A 216 18.40 -20.02 3.81
CA PRO A 216 17.90 -21.40 3.84
C PRO A 216 17.99 -22.10 5.20
N THR A 217 18.86 -21.60 6.08
CA THR A 217 19.27 -22.31 7.32
C THR A 217 18.66 -21.73 8.59
N ARG A 218 18.12 -20.51 8.53
CA ARG A 218 17.54 -19.80 9.67
C ARG A 218 16.13 -19.39 9.29
N ASP A 219 15.19 -19.76 10.13
CA ASP A 219 13.80 -19.40 9.92
C ASP A 219 13.62 -17.88 10.13
N ASP A 220 12.81 -17.26 9.28
CA ASP A 220 12.52 -15.81 9.28
C ASP A 220 13.75 -14.88 9.13
N SER A 221 14.79 -15.30 8.40
CA SER A 221 15.90 -14.40 8.01
C SER A 221 16.10 -14.31 6.51
N ILE A 222 16.75 -13.21 6.10
CA ILE A 222 17.04 -12.89 4.71
C ILE A 222 18.53 -12.66 4.56
N ASP A 223 19.07 -13.11 3.43
CA ASP A 223 20.39 -12.70 2.96
C ASP A 223 20.24 -11.49 2.05
N ALA A 224 21.13 -10.51 2.23
CA ALA A 224 21.13 -9.28 1.45
C ALA A 224 22.54 -8.95 0.95
N TYR A 225 22.65 -8.69 -0.36
CA TYR A 225 23.91 -8.31 -1.02
C TYR A 225 23.72 -6.97 -1.72
N SER A 226 24.46 -5.95 -1.29
CA SER A 226 24.47 -4.63 -1.93
C SER A 226 25.53 -4.57 -3.02
N ILE A 227 25.16 -4.00 -4.17
CA ILE A 227 26.02 -3.82 -5.34
C ILE A 227 26.04 -2.34 -5.68
N GLU A 228 27.25 -1.79 -5.72
CA GLU A 228 27.54 -0.40 -6.06
C GLU A 228 28.71 -0.34 -7.03
N TRP A 229 28.69 0.63 -7.95
CA TRP A 229 29.78 0.82 -8.89
C TRP A 229 30.93 1.60 -8.22
N ALA A 230 32.11 0.99 -8.16
CA ALA A 230 33.29 1.63 -7.64
C ALA A 230 33.66 2.86 -8.50
N GLY A 231 33.82 4.03 -7.86
CA GLY A 231 34.32 5.25 -8.51
C GLY A 231 33.25 6.25 -8.99
N PHE A 232 31.97 6.05 -8.67
CA PHE A 232 30.87 6.99 -9.04
C PHE A 232 30.02 7.46 -7.84
N GLY A 233 30.60 7.47 -6.63
CA GLY A 233 29.99 7.98 -5.39
C GLY A 233 30.09 9.48 -5.24
#